data_AF-A0A414PRG7-F1
#
_entry.id   AF-A0A414PRG7-F1
#
_cell.length_a   1.000
_cell.length_b   1.000
_cell.length_c   1.000
_cell.angle_alpha   90.00
_cell.angle_beta   90.00
_cell.angle_gamma   90.00
#
_symmetry.space_group_name_H-M   'P 1'
#
loop_
_entity.id
_entity.type
_entity.pdbx_description
1 polymer ?
#
loop_
_entity_poly.entity_id
_entity_poly.type
_entity_poly.pdbx_seq_one_letter_code
_entity_poly.pdbx_strand_id
1 'polypeptide(L)'
;MAKRIPKEIKSKIQQEYELGIDLIELAIKYKVNYGTLRHIASKNEWQKNRVADLAWLKELEKLSDKLAKKRESKKQEYKAITQALLNDLKTLEGLEDREYIIDEDTSKSFAESKATALKIRASAIKEIYSIDKELHNILTTDEEVTLKTKAIKYLELKERIINSVTNIEPNEDGDVIID
;
A
#
# COMPACT_ATOMS: atom_id res chain seq x y z
N MET A 1 18.35 -18.76 47.43
CA MET A 1 17.01 -18.70 46.79
C MET A 1 17.00 -17.60 45.75
N ALA A 2 16.69 -17.90 44.49
CA ALA A 2 16.61 -16.88 43.44
C ALA A 2 15.41 -15.95 43.73
N LYS A 3 15.67 -14.66 44.00
CA LYS A 3 14.60 -13.66 44.17
C LYS A 3 13.85 -13.52 42.85
N ARG A 4 12.58 -13.94 42.81
CA ARG A 4 11.70 -13.73 41.65
C ARG A 4 11.36 -12.25 41.54
N ILE A 5 11.43 -11.71 40.32
CA ILE A 5 11.00 -10.34 40.04
C ILE A 5 9.47 -10.29 40.17
N PRO A 6 8.90 -9.36 40.94
CA PRO A 6 7.46 -9.14 41.01
C PRO A 6 6.84 -8.88 39.63
N LYS A 7 5.62 -9.39 39.41
CA LYS A 7 4.91 -9.28 38.13
C LYS A 7 4.71 -7.83 37.68
N GLU A 8 4.42 -6.92 38.61
CA GLU A 8 4.23 -5.49 38.35
C GLU A 8 5.53 -4.83 37.86
N ILE A 9 6.66 -5.16 38.48
CA ILE A 9 7.97 -4.66 38.07
C ILE A 9 8.33 -5.21 36.70
N LYS A 10 8.09 -6.50 36.45
CA LYS A 10 8.27 -7.11 35.13
C LYS A 10 7.44 -6.40 34.06
N SER A 11 6.18 -6.06 34.35
CA SER A 11 5.29 -5.35 33.42
C SER A 11 5.79 -3.93 33.12
N LYS A 12 6.27 -3.19 34.14
CA LYS A 12 6.83 -1.85 33.94
C LYS A 12 8.12 -1.87 33.12
N ILE A 13 9.01 -2.83 33.40
CA ILE A 13 10.24 -3.01 32.62
C ILE A 13 9.90 -3.32 31.15
N GLN A 14 8.91 -4.20 30.92
CA GLN A 14 8.46 -4.50 29.56
C GLN A 14 7.96 -3.25 28.84
N GLN A 15 7.10 -2.45 29.47
CA GLN A 15 6.57 -1.22 28.88
C GLN A 15 7.68 -0.23 28.52
N GLU A 16 8.64 0.00 29.43
CA GLU A 16 9.76 0.89 29.17
C GLU A 16 10.69 0.37 28.06
N TYR A 17 10.88 -0.94 27.98
CA TYR A 17 11.62 -1.58 26.89
C TYR A 17 10.89 -1.43 25.54
N GLU A 18 9.57 -1.63 25.51
CA GLU A 18 8.72 -1.43 24.33
C GLU A 18 8.66 0.05 23.88
N LEU A 19 8.95 0.99 24.79
CA LEU A 19 9.14 2.42 24.50
C LEU A 19 10.56 2.77 24.02
N GLY A 20 11.50 1.83 24.08
CA GLY A 20 12.84 1.99 23.51
C GLY A 20 14.00 2.10 24.49
N ILE A 21 13.75 1.97 25.80
CA ILE A 21 14.83 1.99 26.80
C ILE A 21 15.62 0.68 26.73
N ASP A 22 16.95 0.73 26.86
CA ASP A 22 17.79 -0.47 26.75
C ASP A 22 17.68 -1.40 27.96
N LEU A 23 17.77 -2.72 27.72
CA LEU A 23 17.72 -3.73 28.80
C LEU A 23 18.83 -3.53 29.83
N ILE A 24 19.98 -2.99 29.43
CA ILE A 24 21.09 -2.68 30.35
C ILE A 24 20.68 -1.55 31.30
N GLU A 25 20.09 -0.48 30.77
CA GLU A 25 19.62 0.66 31.56
C GLU A 25 18.49 0.25 32.51
N LEU A 26 17.58 -0.59 32.02
CA LEU A 26 16.48 -1.15 32.82
C LEU A 26 17.00 -2.07 33.93
N ALA A 27 18.03 -2.88 33.64
CA ALA A 27 18.68 -3.72 34.65
C ALA A 27 19.30 -2.87 35.77
N ILE A 28 19.95 -1.75 35.44
CA ILE A 28 20.51 -0.81 36.41
C ILE A 28 19.38 -0.14 37.21
N LYS A 29 18.38 0.43 36.52
CA LYS A 29 17.27 1.19 37.14
C LYS A 29 16.46 0.35 38.13
N TYR A 30 16.15 -0.89 37.76
CA TYR A 30 15.33 -1.78 38.58
C TYR A 30 16.16 -2.72 39.48
N LYS A 31 17.49 -2.57 39.49
CA LYS A 31 18.44 -3.41 40.27
C LYS A 31 18.24 -4.91 40.02
N VAL A 32 18.05 -5.27 38.75
CA VAL A 32 17.87 -6.64 38.27
C VAL A 32 19.13 -7.08 37.53
N ASN A 33 19.51 -8.35 37.67
CA ASN A 33 20.62 -8.90 36.88
C ASN A 33 20.27 -8.88 35.38
N TYR A 34 21.16 -8.30 34.55
CA TYR A 34 20.96 -8.18 33.11
C TYR A 34 20.74 -9.53 32.41
N GLY A 35 21.47 -10.58 32.78
CA GLY A 35 21.30 -11.92 32.19
C GLY A 35 19.91 -12.49 32.46
N THR A 36 19.38 -12.29 33.66
CA THR A 36 17.99 -12.64 34.01
C THR A 36 17.00 -11.85 33.18
N LEU A 37 17.22 -10.55 33.02
CA LEU A 37 16.34 -9.69 32.23
C LEU A 37 16.35 -10.07 30.75
N ARG A 38 17.52 -10.36 30.18
CA ARG A 38 17.70 -10.83 28.79
C ARG A 38 17.00 -12.17 28.57
N HIS A 39 17.13 -13.11 29.49
CA HIS A 39 16.43 -14.40 29.40
C HIS A 39 14.91 -14.22 29.45
N ILE A 40 14.40 -13.34 30.32
CA ILE A 40 12.97 -13.02 30.40
C ILE A 40 12.49 -12.34 29.11
N ALA A 41 13.23 -11.35 28.61
CA ALA A 41 12.88 -10.63 27.39
C ALA A 41 12.81 -11.57 26.18
N SER A 42 13.81 -12.43 26.02
CA SER A 42 13.84 -13.44 24.94
C SER A 42 12.72 -14.48 25.10
N LYS A 43 12.53 -15.04 26.30
CA LYS A 43 11.50 -16.08 26.55
C LYS A 43 10.07 -15.58 26.33
N ASN A 44 9.79 -14.30 26.59
CA ASN A 44 8.46 -13.73 26.34
C ASN A 44 8.43 -12.82 25.09
N GLU A 45 9.42 -12.94 24.21
CA GLU A 45 9.47 -12.25 22.91
C GLU A 45 9.25 -10.73 23.00
N TRP A 46 9.87 -10.09 23.99
CA TRP A 46 9.79 -8.64 24.15
C TRP A 46 10.43 -7.94 22.95
N GLN A 47 9.73 -6.93 22.42
CA GLN A 47 10.19 -6.14 21.28
C GLN A 47 10.54 -4.72 21.71
N LYS A 48 11.80 -4.31 21.52
CA LYS A 48 12.22 -2.92 21.71
C LYS A 48 11.52 -2.04 20.68
N ASN A 49 11.16 -0.81 21.05
CA ASN A 49 10.54 0.19 20.15
C ASN A 49 9.17 -0.19 19.55
N ARG A 50 8.52 -1.25 20.05
CA ARG A 50 7.21 -1.72 19.57
C ARG A 50 6.18 -0.59 19.45
N VAL A 51 6.18 0.36 20.40
CA VAL A 51 5.21 1.48 20.37
C VAL A 51 5.48 2.43 19.21
N ALA A 52 6.75 2.74 18.93
CA ALA A 52 7.13 3.58 17.79
C ALA A 52 6.82 2.88 16.46
N ASP A 53 7.12 1.58 16.36
CA ASP A 53 6.79 0.78 15.18
C ASP A 53 5.28 0.73 14.92
N LEU A 54 4.47 0.56 15.97
CA LEU A 54 3.00 0.60 15.87
C LEU A 54 2.49 1.99 15.45
N ALA A 55 3.09 3.07 15.94
CA ALA A 55 2.72 4.42 15.54
C ALA A 55 3.04 4.66 14.05
N TRP A 56 4.21 4.23 13.61
CA TRP A 56 4.63 4.30 12.21
C TRP A 56 3.72 3.48 11.30
N LEU A 57 3.37 2.24 11.67
CA LEU A 57 2.43 1.40 10.92
C LEU A 57 1.06 2.08 10.77
N LYS A 58 0.53 2.69 11.83
CA LYS A 58 -0.73 3.45 11.78
C LYS A 58 -0.64 4.67 10.86
N GLU A 59 0.50 5.34 10.84
CA GLU A 59 0.71 6.47 9.93
C GLU A 59 0.78 6.01 8.47
N LEU A 60 1.47 4.89 8.22
CA LEU A 60 1.54 4.26 6.91
C LEU A 60 0.16 3.81 6.41
N GLU A 61 -0.67 3.23 7.28
CA GLU A 61 -2.06 2.87 7.00
C GLU A 61 -2.89 4.11 6.62
N LYS A 62 -2.79 5.20 7.39
CA LYS A 62 -3.47 6.48 7.05
C LYS A 62 -3.01 7.06 5.72
N LEU A 63 -1.72 6.98 5.40
CA LEU A 63 -1.19 7.42 4.12
C LEU A 63 -1.71 6.56 2.97
N SER A 64 -1.78 5.24 3.18
CA SER A 64 -2.36 4.28 2.24
C SER A 64 -3.84 4.61 1.95
N ASP A 65 -4.64 4.84 3.00
CA ASP A 65 -6.06 5.21 2.86
C ASP A 65 -6.25 6.53 2.12
N LYS A 66 -5.42 7.54 2.42
CA LYS A 66 -5.43 8.82 1.70
C LYS A 66 -5.12 8.63 0.22
N LEU A 67 -4.14 7.78 -0.11
CA LEU A 67 -3.80 7.45 -1.50
C LEU A 67 -4.94 6.71 -2.20
N ALA A 68 -5.56 5.72 -1.54
CA ALA A 68 -6.69 4.99 -2.07
C ALA A 68 -7.87 5.93 -2.37
N LYS A 69 -8.20 6.84 -1.46
CA LYS A 69 -9.25 7.86 -1.67
C LYS A 69 -8.92 8.81 -2.82
N LYS A 70 -7.67 9.26 -2.94
CA LYS A 70 -7.24 10.10 -4.08
C LYS A 70 -7.40 9.39 -5.42
N ARG A 71 -6.99 8.12 -5.50
CA ARG A 71 -7.15 7.29 -6.71
C ARG A 71 -8.62 7.16 -7.09
N GLU A 72 -9.48 6.86 -6.13
CA GLU A 72 -10.91 6.72 -6.38
C GLU A 72 -11.55 8.05 -6.81
N SER A 73 -11.21 9.16 -6.15
CA SER A 73 -11.67 10.50 -6.55
C SER A 73 -11.31 10.81 -8.00
N LYS A 74 -10.06 10.55 -8.40
CA LYS A 74 -9.65 10.75 -9.79
C LYS A 74 -10.38 9.84 -10.77
N LYS A 75 -10.58 8.56 -10.45
CA LYS A 75 -11.42 7.66 -11.27
C LYS A 75 -12.82 8.23 -11.48
N GLN A 76 -13.45 8.77 -10.43
CA GLN A 76 -14.78 9.38 -10.52
C GLN A 76 -14.81 10.66 -11.35
N GLU A 77 -13.79 11.53 -11.23
CA GLU A 77 -13.67 12.74 -12.07
C GLU A 77 -13.64 12.38 -13.56
N TYR A 78 -12.83 11.41 -13.95
CA TYR A 78 -12.77 10.96 -15.35
C TYR A 78 -14.09 10.35 -15.81
N LYS A 79 -14.74 9.55 -14.97
CA LYS A 79 -16.06 8.99 -15.29
C LYS A 79 -17.09 10.10 -15.56
N ALA A 80 -17.10 11.14 -14.74
CA ALA A 80 -17.99 12.29 -14.92
C ALA A 80 -17.69 13.06 -16.21
N ILE A 81 -16.41 13.32 -16.50
CA ILE A 81 -15.98 14.01 -17.72
C ILE A 81 -16.36 13.20 -18.97
N THR A 82 -16.11 11.88 -18.96
CA THR A 82 -16.46 11.01 -20.08
C THR A 82 -17.97 10.95 -20.29
N GLN A 83 -18.77 10.92 -19.21
CA GLN A 83 -20.23 10.96 -19.31
C GLN A 83 -20.74 12.29 -19.89
N ALA A 84 -20.13 13.42 -19.50
CA ALA A 84 -20.46 14.73 -20.07
C ALA A 84 -20.13 14.77 -21.57
N LEU A 85 -18.98 14.24 -21.98
CA LEU A 85 -18.59 14.17 -23.39
C LEU A 85 -19.53 13.27 -24.21
N LEU A 86 -20.00 12.16 -23.64
CA LEU A 86 -21.01 11.30 -24.26
C LEU A 86 -22.34 12.06 -24.47
N ASN A 87 -22.77 12.83 -23.47
CA ASN A 87 -23.98 13.63 -23.58
C ASN A 87 -23.83 14.72 -24.65
N ASP A 88 -22.68 15.41 -24.68
CA ASP A 88 -22.37 16.40 -25.73
C ASP A 88 -22.44 15.77 -27.13
N LEU A 89 -21.91 14.55 -27.30
CA LEU A 89 -21.99 13.81 -28.57
C LEU A 89 -23.44 13.49 -28.97
N LYS A 90 -24.26 13.02 -28.03
CA LYS A 90 -25.69 12.75 -28.30
C LYS A 90 -26.45 14.00 -28.72
N THR A 91 -26.07 15.19 -28.22
CA THR A 91 -26.72 16.44 -28.65
C THR A 91 -26.39 16.84 -30.08
N LEU A 92 -25.36 16.22 -30.70
CA LEU A 92 -25.03 16.44 -32.11
C LEU A 92 -25.85 15.54 -33.05
N GLU A 93 -26.33 14.39 -32.57
CA GLU A 93 -27.21 13.52 -33.35
C GLU A 93 -28.48 14.30 -33.74
N GLY A 94 -28.68 14.54 -35.04
CA GLY A 94 -29.82 15.29 -35.59
C GLY A 94 -29.60 16.79 -35.80
N LEU A 95 -28.39 17.32 -35.62
CA LEU A 95 -28.01 18.71 -35.97
C LEU A 95 -27.21 18.81 -37.29
N GLU A 96 -27.14 17.72 -38.06
CA GLU A 96 -26.29 17.56 -39.26
C GLU A 96 -26.59 18.59 -40.36
N ASP A 97 -27.83 19.07 -40.47
CA ASP A 97 -28.29 19.96 -41.55
C ASP A 97 -28.14 21.47 -41.26
N ARG A 98 -27.55 21.87 -40.12
CA ARG A 98 -27.36 23.30 -39.79
C ARG A 98 -25.99 23.80 -40.25
N GLU A 99 -25.93 24.27 -41.49
CA GLU A 99 -24.77 25.00 -42.02
C GLU A 99 -24.67 26.42 -41.44
N TYR A 100 -23.46 26.83 -41.06
CA TYR A 100 -23.11 28.22 -40.80
C TYR A 100 -21.91 28.56 -41.68
N ILE A 101 -22.07 29.53 -42.57
CA ILE A 101 -21.01 30.00 -43.47
C ILE A 101 -20.05 30.87 -42.66
N ILE A 102 -18.81 30.41 -42.52
CA ILE A 102 -17.69 31.17 -41.96
C ILE A 102 -16.66 31.29 -43.10
N ASP A 103 -16.85 32.30 -43.95
CA ASP A 103 -16.11 32.60 -45.18
C ASP A 103 -16.27 31.64 -46.38
N GLU A 104 -16.30 32.24 -47.58
CA GLU A 104 -16.61 31.64 -48.89
C GLU A 104 -15.71 30.45 -49.29
N ASP A 105 -14.57 30.24 -48.62
CA ASP A 105 -13.59 29.19 -48.97
C ASP A 105 -13.49 28.03 -47.94
N THR A 106 -14.14 28.13 -46.78
CA THR A 106 -14.12 27.07 -45.74
C THR A 106 -15.45 26.95 -45.01
N SER A 107 -16.54 26.71 -45.74
CA SER A 107 -17.81 26.33 -45.13
C SER A 107 -17.67 24.95 -44.45
N LYS A 108 -17.58 24.93 -43.12
CA LYS A 108 -17.82 23.73 -42.31
C LYS A 108 -19.13 23.90 -41.56
N SER A 109 -19.96 22.87 -41.53
CA SER A 109 -21.22 22.94 -40.79
C SER A 109 -20.96 23.11 -39.28
N PHE A 110 -21.95 23.64 -38.54
CA PHE A 110 -21.84 23.77 -37.09
C PHE A 110 -21.57 22.41 -36.41
N ALA A 111 -22.20 21.36 -36.95
CA ALA A 111 -22.01 19.99 -36.49
C ALA A 111 -20.55 19.52 -36.68
N GLU A 112 -19.94 19.81 -37.84
CA GLU A 112 -18.54 19.44 -38.13
C GLU A 112 -17.53 20.17 -37.23
N SER A 113 -17.74 21.47 -37.02
CA SER A 113 -16.87 22.28 -36.15
C SER A 113 -16.95 21.80 -34.70
N LYS A 114 -18.17 21.54 -34.20
CA LYS A 114 -18.39 21.03 -32.84
C LYS A 114 -17.89 19.59 -32.68
N ALA A 115 -18.05 18.73 -33.67
CA ALA A 115 -17.49 17.38 -33.68
C ALA A 115 -15.95 17.39 -33.64
N THR A 116 -15.31 18.30 -34.38
CA THR A 116 -13.85 18.48 -34.37
C THR A 116 -13.36 18.92 -32.98
N ALA A 117 -14.04 19.89 -32.36
CA ALA A 117 -13.73 20.33 -31.00
C ALA A 117 -13.88 19.21 -29.96
N LEU A 118 -14.94 18.38 -30.08
CA LEU A 118 -15.14 17.22 -29.20
C LEU A 118 -14.05 16.16 -29.40
N LYS A 119 -13.60 15.91 -30.63
CA LYS A 119 -12.50 15.00 -30.92
C LYS A 119 -11.20 15.47 -30.26
N ILE A 120 -10.88 16.77 -30.38
CA ILE A 120 -9.71 17.37 -29.71
C ILE A 120 -9.83 17.20 -28.19
N ARG A 121 -11.02 17.49 -27.63
CA ARG A 121 -11.28 17.34 -26.19
C ARG A 121 -11.13 15.90 -25.72
N ALA A 122 -11.65 14.93 -26.48
CA ALA A 122 -11.52 13.51 -26.18
C ALA A 122 -10.06 13.04 -26.18
N SER A 123 -9.27 13.48 -27.17
CA SER A 123 -7.82 13.21 -27.23
C SER A 123 -7.09 13.81 -26.02
N ALA A 124 -7.37 15.07 -25.68
CA ALA A 124 -6.77 15.72 -24.52
C ALA A 124 -7.12 15.00 -23.20
N ILE A 125 -8.38 14.58 -23.01
CA ILE A 125 -8.80 13.81 -21.83
C ILE A 125 -8.02 12.48 -21.75
N LYS A 126 -7.83 11.80 -22.89
CA LYS A 126 -7.07 10.54 -22.95
C LYS A 126 -5.60 10.75 -22.52
N GLU A 127 -4.97 11.81 -22.98
CA GLU A 127 -3.59 12.15 -22.62
C GLU A 127 -3.46 12.49 -21.12
N ILE A 128 -4.34 13.36 -20.61
CA ILE A 128 -4.34 13.74 -19.18
C ILE A 128 -4.62 12.50 -18.32
N TYR A 129 -5.55 11.63 -18.72
CA TYR A 129 -5.81 10.37 -18.01
C TYR A 129 -4.56 9.48 -17.96
N SER A 130 -3.80 9.37 -19.04
CA SER A 130 -2.56 8.58 -19.05
C SER A 130 -1.53 9.12 -18.05
N ILE A 131 -1.37 10.45 -18.00
CA ILE A 131 -0.46 11.12 -17.05
C ILE A 131 -0.93 10.89 -15.60
N ASP A 132 -2.21 11.10 -15.32
CA ASP A 132 -2.78 10.90 -13.99
C ASP A 132 -2.75 9.42 -13.57
N LYS A 133 -2.86 8.50 -14.53
CA LYS A 133 -2.75 7.07 -14.28
C LYS A 133 -1.37 6.72 -13.72
N GLU A 134 -0.31 7.29 -14.29
CA GLU A 134 1.06 7.11 -13.79
C GLU A 134 1.28 7.84 -12.48
N LEU A 135 0.90 9.11 -12.39
CA LEU A 135 1.12 9.96 -11.22
C LEU A 135 0.41 9.42 -9.96
N HIS A 136 -0.81 8.93 -10.12
CA HIS A 136 -1.63 8.43 -9.02
C HIS A 136 -1.61 6.90 -8.91
N ASN A 137 -0.92 6.20 -9.82
CA ASN A 137 -0.93 4.74 -9.93
C ASN A 137 -2.37 4.19 -9.94
N ILE A 138 -3.20 4.76 -10.83
CA ILE A 138 -4.58 4.33 -11.04
C ILE A 138 -4.53 3.01 -11.79
N LEU A 139 -5.03 1.95 -11.15
CA LEU A 139 -5.10 0.64 -11.77
C LEU A 139 -6.45 0.46 -12.46
N THR A 140 -6.41 -0.09 -13.67
CA THR A 140 -7.55 -0.71 -14.33
C THR A 140 -7.94 -1.98 -13.59
N THR A 141 -9.16 -2.47 -13.81
CA THR A 141 -9.66 -3.69 -13.17
C THR A 141 -8.76 -4.90 -13.44
N ASP A 142 -8.27 -5.05 -14.68
CA ASP A 142 -7.36 -6.14 -15.06
C ASP A 142 -6.00 -6.03 -14.36
N GLU A 143 -5.48 -4.81 -14.23
CA GLU A 143 -4.24 -4.55 -13.49
C GLU A 143 -4.41 -4.87 -12.00
N GLU A 144 -5.55 -4.51 -11.38
CA GLU A 144 -5.85 -4.84 -9.98
C GLU A 144 -5.92 -6.36 -9.75
N VAL A 145 -6.59 -7.10 -10.64
CA VAL A 145 -6.68 -8.58 -10.58
C VAL A 145 -5.30 -9.20 -10.73
N THR A 146 -4.50 -8.71 -11.67
CA THR A 146 -3.12 -9.16 -11.90
C THR A 146 -2.26 -8.95 -10.67
N LEU A 147 -2.35 -7.78 -10.04
CA LEU A 147 -1.55 -7.42 -8.88
C LEU A 147 -1.94 -8.26 -7.65
N LYS A 148 -3.25 -8.48 -7.43
CA LYS A 148 -3.75 -9.40 -6.38
C LYS A 148 -3.27 -10.82 -6.60
N THR A 149 -3.33 -11.32 -7.83
CA THR A 149 -2.85 -12.66 -8.18
C THR A 149 -1.36 -12.82 -7.92
N LYS A 150 -0.55 -11.81 -8.29
CA LYS A 150 0.89 -11.79 -8.00
C LYS A 150 1.16 -11.77 -6.49
N ALA A 151 0.40 -11.00 -5.73
CA ALA A 151 0.54 -10.94 -4.26
C ALA A 151 0.24 -12.28 -3.59
N ILE A 152 -0.82 -12.98 -4.03
CA ILE A 152 -1.17 -14.33 -3.53
C ILE A 152 -0.02 -15.31 -3.82
N LYS A 153 0.46 -15.36 -5.07
CA LYS A 153 1.59 -16.23 -5.46
C LYS A 153 2.86 -15.94 -4.64
N TYR A 154 3.13 -14.67 -4.35
CA TYR A 154 4.26 -14.29 -3.51
C TYR A 154 4.10 -14.79 -2.06
N LEU A 155 2.92 -14.67 -1.47
CA LEU A 155 2.65 -15.17 -0.12
C LEU A 155 2.79 -16.70 -0.06
N GLU A 156 2.26 -17.43 -1.04
CA GLU A 156 2.43 -18.88 -1.12
C GLU A 156 3.92 -19.28 -1.22
N LEU A 157 4.71 -18.56 -2.02
CA LEU A 157 6.15 -18.81 -2.12
C LEU A 157 6.87 -18.51 -0.79
N LYS A 158 6.50 -17.41 -0.13
CA LYS A 158 7.07 -17.03 1.17
C LYS A 158 6.78 -18.11 2.23
N GLU A 159 5.56 -18.61 2.29
CA GLU A 159 5.18 -19.71 3.19
C GLU A 159 5.95 -20.99 2.88
N ARG A 160 6.08 -21.37 1.59
CA ARG A 160 6.90 -22.54 1.20
C ARG A 160 8.35 -22.40 1.63
N ILE A 161 8.95 -21.23 1.45
CA ILE A 161 10.34 -20.99 1.86
C ILE A 161 10.46 -21.10 3.39
N ILE A 162 9.59 -20.45 4.14
CA ILE A 162 9.59 -20.54 5.61
C ILE A 162 9.47 -22.00 6.06
N ASN A 163 8.51 -22.74 5.51
CA ASN A 163 8.31 -24.15 5.84
C ASN A 163 9.51 -25.02 5.45
N SER A 164 10.19 -24.72 4.34
CA SER A 164 11.41 -25.44 3.93
C SER A 164 12.62 -25.16 4.82
N VAL A 165 12.70 -23.97 5.41
CA VAL A 165 13.78 -23.58 6.34
C VAL A 165 13.51 -24.14 7.75
N THR A 166 12.24 -24.26 8.14
CA THR A 166 11.86 -24.85 9.44
C THR A 166 11.85 -26.39 9.44
N ASN A 167 11.75 -27.04 8.28
CA ASN A 167 11.80 -28.51 8.13
C ASN A 167 13.23 -29.05 7.93
N ILE A 168 14.26 -28.29 8.29
CA ILE A 168 15.59 -28.86 8.49
C ILE A 168 15.54 -29.55 9.84
N GLU A 169 15.15 -30.83 9.84
CA GLU A 169 15.33 -31.73 10.98
C GLU A 169 16.81 -31.70 11.39
N PRO A 170 17.13 -31.68 12.70
CA PRO A 170 18.49 -31.97 13.12
C PRO A 170 18.80 -33.39 12.64
N ASN A 171 19.86 -33.56 11.85
CA ASN A 171 20.42 -34.88 11.60
C ASN A 171 20.81 -35.47 12.96
N GLU A 172 19.92 -36.26 13.56
CA GLU A 172 20.27 -37.34 14.46
C GLU A 172 20.92 -38.43 13.59
N ASP A 173 22.24 -38.42 13.58
CA ASP A 173 23.10 -39.61 13.74
C ASP A 173 24.43 -39.43 13.01
N GLY A 174 25.49 -39.64 13.79
CA GLY A 174 26.86 -39.64 13.32
C GLY A 174 27.81 -39.45 14.49
N ASP A 175 27.83 -40.44 15.40
CA ASP A 175 28.92 -40.64 16.34
C ASP A 175 30.27 -40.39 15.65
N VAL A 176 31.07 -39.48 16.20
CA VAL A 176 32.51 -39.44 15.95
C VAL A 176 33.20 -39.65 17.28
N ILE A 177 33.37 -40.92 17.62
CA ILE A 177 34.49 -41.37 18.45
C ILE A 177 35.70 -41.43 17.53
N ILE A 178 36.74 -40.64 17.79
CA ILE A 178 38.12 -40.99 17.43
C ILE A 178 39.06 -40.46 18.52
N ASP A 179 39.70 -41.42 19.20
CA ASP A 179 40.83 -41.43 20.14
C ASP A 179 41.37 -40.12 20.76
#